data_AF-A0A924YIE6-F1
#
_entry.id   AF-A0A924YIE6-F1
#
_cell.length_a   1.000
_cell.length_b   1.000
_cell.length_c   1.000
_cell.angle_alpha   90.00
_cell.angle_beta   90.00
_cell.angle_gamma   90.00
#
_symmetry.space_group_name_H-M   'P 1'
#
loop_
_entity.id
_entity.type
_entity.pdbx_description
1 polymer ?
#
loop_
_entity_poly.entity_id
_entity_poly.type
_entity_poly.pdbx_seq_one_letter_code
_entity_poly.pdbx_strand_id
1 'polypeptide(L)'
;SFGIGKALEMSGAAKLLADGMTGAAHLLSDGPWPVLAAIYLATMILTELITNNAAAVLVFPIAIAAAEKLGVNPMPFIMSIMVASSAGYATPTGYQCNLMVMGPGGYRFSDYLRMGIPLDLLYMIVTVSLAPLVWPF
;
A
#
# COMPACT_ATOMS: atom_id res chain seq x y z
N SER A 1 11.36 7.59 22.04
CA SER A 1 10.92 6.49 21.14
C SER A 1 12.06 5.68 20.53
N PHE A 2 13.19 5.51 21.22
CA PHE A 2 14.38 4.80 20.70
C PHE A 2 14.30 3.26 20.77
N GLY A 3 13.40 2.69 21.57
CA GLY A 3 13.33 1.23 21.79
C GLY A 3 12.80 0.43 20.60
N ILE A 4 11.83 0.98 19.86
CA ILE A 4 11.21 0.29 18.71
C ILE A 4 12.18 0.26 17.53
N GLY A 5 12.86 1.38 17.24
CA GLY A 5 13.87 1.43 16.19
C GLY A 5 15.01 0.45 16.43
N LYS A 6 15.49 0.36 17.68
CA LYS A 6 16.58 -0.55 18.05
C LYS A 6 16.17 -2.03 18.05
N ALA A 7 14.91 -2.34 18.40
CA ALA A 7 14.37 -3.70 18.28
C ALA A 7 14.19 -4.13 16.80
N LEU A 8 13.77 -3.21 15.94
CA LEU A 8 13.63 -3.46 14.50
C LEU A 8 15.00 -3.65 13.81
N GLU A 9 16.02 -2.92 14.29
CA GLU A 9 17.41 -3.05 13.86
C GLU A 9 18.05 -4.36 14.36
N MET A 10 17.87 -4.71 15.63
CA MET A 10 18.40 -5.94 16.23
C MET A 10 17.74 -7.23 15.72
N SER A 11 16.45 -7.19 15.37
CA SER A 11 15.74 -8.34 14.80
C SER A 11 16.12 -8.64 13.36
N GLY A 12 16.90 -7.76 12.72
CA GLY A 12 17.23 -7.87 11.30
C GLY A 12 16.04 -7.63 10.37
N ALA A 13 14.85 -7.32 10.90
CA ALA A 13 13.65 -7.02 10.12
C ALA A 13 13.84 -5.74 9.29
N ALA A 14 14.46 -4.70 9.85
CA ALA A 14 14.80 -3.49 9.11
C ALA A 14 15.75 -3.79 7.94
N LYS A 15 16.71 -4.71 8.15
CA LYS A 15 17.69 -5.11 7.15
C LYS A 15 17.07 -6.00 6.07
N LEU A 16 16.20 -6.94 6.43
CA LEU A 16 15.43 -7.74 5.47
C LEU A 16 14.46 -6.91 4.63
N LEU A 17 13.82 -5.91 5.24
CA LEU A 17 12.98 -4.95 4.52
C LEU A 17 13.83 -4.07 3.60
N ALA A 18 14.96 -3.55 4.06
CA ALA A 18 15.86 -2.75 3.24
C ALA A 18 16.49 -3.55 2.09
N ASP A 19 16.95 -4.77 2.35
CA ASP A 19 17.55 -5.68 1.36
C ASP A 19 16.48 -6.20 0.38
N GLY A 20 15.25 -6.45 0.84
CA GLY A 20 14.12 -6.78 -0.02
C GLY A 20 13.67 -5.60 -0.90
N MET A 21 13.66 -4.39 -0.33
CA MET A 21 13.33 -3.16 -1.07
C MET A 21 14.42 -2.79 -2.08
N THR A 22 15.70 -2.95 -1.74
CA THR A 22 16.82 -2.65 -2.62
C THR A 22 17.03 -3.74 -3.68
N GLY A 23 16.82 -5.02 -3.33
CA GLY A 23 16.78 -6.13 -4.27
C GLY A 23 15.63 -6.02 -5.26
N ALA A 24 14.45 -5.58 -4.81
CA ALA A 24 13.37 -5.19 -5.70
C ALA A 24 13.77 -3.97 -6.53
N ALA A 25 14.25 -2.87 -5.93
CA ALA A 25 14.64 -1.64 -6.65
C ALA A 25 15.63 -1.88 -7.81
N HIS A 26 16.56 -2.83 -7.65
CA HIS A 26 17.50 -3.22 -8.71
C HIS A 26 16.87 -4.00 -9.88
N LEU A 27 15.77 -4.74 -9.67
CA LEU A 27 14.96 -5.33 -10.73
C LEU A 27 14.03 -4.30 -11.41
N LEU A 28 13.76 -3.19 -10.73
CA LEU A 28 12.71 -2.22 -11.06
C LEU A 28 13.18 -1.02 -11.88
N SER A 29 14.49 -0.77 -11.99
CA SER A 29 15.02 0.54 -12.41
C SER A 29 14.64 1.00 -13.84
N ASP A 30 14.14 0.11 -14.71
CA ASP A 30 13.67 0.45 -16.08
C ASP A 30 12.28 -0.16 -16.44
N GLY A 31 11.48 -0.62 -15.46
CA GLY A 31 10.23 -1.35 -15.71
C GLY A 31 8.93 -0.62 -15.31
N PRO A 32 7.74 -1.16 -15.66
CA PRO A 32 6.44 -0.65 -15.21
C PRO A 32 6.14 -0.88 -13.72
N TRP A 33 6.93 -1.75 -13.08
CA TRP A 33 6.73 -2.20 -11.71
C TRP A 33 6.93 -1.14 -10.59
N PRO A 34 7.99 -0.29 -10.55
CA PRO A 34 8.09 0.73 -9.51
C PRO A 34 7.02 1.82 -9.66
N VAL A 35 6.54 2.06 -10.89
CA VAL A 35 5.40 2.95 -11.14
C VAL A 35 4.12 2.35 -10.56
N LEU A 36 3.92 1.04 -10.72
CA LEU A 36 2.81 0.31 -10.09
C LEU A 36 2.85 0.43 -8.56
N ALA A 37 4.03 0.19 -7.96
CA ALA A 37 4.22 0.29 -6.52
C ALA A 37 3.97 1.71 -5.99
N ALA A 38 4.44 2.74 -6.70
CA ALA A 38 4.21 4.13 -6.34
C ALA A 38 2.72 4.50 -6.39
N ILE A 39 2.00 4.05 -7.43
CA ILE A 39 0.55 4.27 -7.56
C ILE A 39 -0.22 3.56 -6.45
N TYR A 40 0.13 2.31 -6.13
CA TYR A 40 -0.47 1.58 -5.03
C TYR A 40 -0.27 2.34 -3.71
N LEU A 41 0.97 2.73 -3.40
CA LEU A 41 1.31 3.42 -2.16
C LEU A 41 0.58 4.76 -2.04
N ALA A 42 0.51 5.53 -3.13
CA ALA A 42 -0.24 6.78 -3.16
C ALA A 42 -1.74 6.56 -2.91
N THR A 43 -2.32 5.52 -3.52
CA THR A 43 -3.74 5.17 -3.31
C THR A 43 -4.02 4.75 -1.88
N MET A 44 -3.15 3.92 -1.30
CA MET A 44 -3.24 3.47 0.09
C MET A 44 -3.20 4.66 1.05
N ILE A 45 -2.21 5.56 0.90
CA ILE A 45 -2.09 6.76 1.75
C ILE A 45 -3.34 7.66 1.61
N LEU A 46 -3.85 7.85 0.39
CA LEU A 46 -5.07 8.62 0.18
C LEU A 46 -6.28 7.95 0.83
N THR A 47 -6.38 6.64 0.74
CA THR A 47 -7.48 5.86 1.36
C THR A 47 -7.49 5.97 2.89
N GLU A 48 -6.34 6.20 3.51
CA GLU A 48 -6.26 6.45 4.95
C GLU A 48 -6.72 7.87 5.34
N LEU A 49 -6.76 8.81 4.39
CA LEU A 49 -7.12 10.20 4.63
C LEU A 49 -8.56 10.54 4.21
N ILE A 50 -9.06 9.88 3.18
CA ILE A 50 -10.38 10.12 2.58
C ILE A 50 -11.13 8.81 2.37
N THR A 51 -12.34 8.86 1.81
CA THR A 51 -13.10 7.63 1.54
C THR A 51 -12.49 6.80 0.42
N ASN A 52 -12.56 5.47 0.53
CA ASN A 52 -12.07 4.49 -0.44
C ASN A 52 -12.45 4.82 -1.89
N ASN A 53 -13.73 5.14 -2.12
CA ASN A 53 -14.24 5.46 -3.44
C ASN A 53 -13.65 6.78 -3.98
N ALA A 54 -13.48 7.79 -3.12
CA ALA A 54 -12.89 9.07 -3.53
C ALA A 54 -11.40 8.91 -3.86
N ALA A 55 -10.65 8.11 -3.10
CA ALA A 55 -9.25 7.80 -3.39
C ALA A 55 -9.10 7.08 -4.74
N ALA A 56 -9.92 6.06 -4.99
CA ALA A 56 -9.89 5.32 -6.25
C ALA A 56 -10.15 6.22 -7.46
N VAL A 57 -11.20 7.05 -7.42
CA VAL A 57 -11.56 7.97 -8.51
C VAL A 57 -10.47 8.99 -8.78
N LEU A 58 -9.78 9.47 -7.75
CA LEU A 58 -8.70 10.45 -7.87
C LEU A 58 -7.45 9.86 -8.53
N VAL A 59 -7.07 8.63 -8.16
CA VAL A 59 -5.83 8.00 -8.65
C VAL A 59 -6.02 7.28 -9.99
N PHE A 60 -7.24 6.86 -10.31
CA PHE A 60 -7.56 6.17 -11.57
C PHE A 60 -7.04 6.86 -12.85
N PRO A 61 -7.27 8.17 -13.09
CA PRO A 61 -6.76 8.84 -14.29
C PRO A 61 -5.22 8.90 -14.32
N ILE A 62 -4.58 8.98 -13.15
CA ILE A 62 -3.11 9.00 -13.03
C ILE A 62 -2.53 7.63 -13.44
N ALA A 63 -3.20 6.54 -13.04
CA ALA A 63 -2.79 5.19 -13.41
C ALA A 63 -2.94 4.89 -14.90
N ILE A 64 -4.03 5.32 -15.53
CA ILE A 64 -4.20 5.15 -16.97
C ILE A 64 -3.11 5.91 -17.72
N ALA A 65 -2.88 7.18 -17.37
CA ALA A 65 -1.84 7.99 -18.00
C ALA A 65 -0.43 7.40 -17.78
N ALA A 66 -0.17 6.77 -16.63
CA ALA A 66 1.08 6.09 -16.36
C ALA A 66 1.25 4.84 -17.24
N ALA A 67 0.21 4.01 -17.37
CA ALA A 67 0.22 2.83 -18.23
C ALA A 67 0.42 3.20 -19.71
N GLU A 68 -0.28 4.24 -20.19
CA GLU A 68 -0.12 4.76 -21.56
C GLU A 68 1.30 5.26 -21.83
N LYS A 69 1.90 6.01 -20.90
CA LYS A 69 3.29 6.48 -21.01
C LYS A 69 4.30 5.34 -21.05
N LEU A 70 4.02 4.26 -20.33
CA LEU A 70 4.86 3.06 -20.28
C LEU A 70 4.59 2.12 -21.48
N GLY A 71 3.53 2.36 -22.25
CA GLY A 71 3.13 1.50 -23.37
C GLY A 71 2.64 0.12 -22.92
N VAL A 72 2.11 0.01 -21.70
CA VAL A 72 1.67 -1.25 -21.08
C VAL A 72 0.15 -1.27 -20.86
N ASN A 73 -0.39 -2.47 -20.65
CA ASN A 73 -1.77 -2.70 -20.28
C ASN A 73 -2.09 -1.98 -18.96
N PRO A 74 -3.18 -1.19 -18.89
CA PRO A 74 -3.60 -0.49 -17.67
C PRO A 74 -4.22 -1.40 -16.60
N MET A 75 -4.65 -2.62 -16.96
CA MET A 75 -5.29 -3.56 -16.02
C MET A 75 -4.54 -3.77 -14.70
N PRO A 76 -3.22 -3.98 -14.66
CA PRO A 76 -2.49 -4.24 -13.42
C PRO A 76 -2.56 -3.03 -12.48
N PHE A 77 -2.51 -1.83 -13.02
CA PHE A 77 -2.64 -0.58 -12.27
C PHE A 77 -4.05 -0.40 -11.72
N ILE A 78 -5.07 -0.67 -12.54
CA ILE A 78 -6.47 -0.58 -12.12
C ILE A 78 -6.78 -1.56 -11.00
N MET A 79 -6.38 -2.83 -11.15
CA MET A 79 -6.57 -3.86 -10.12
C MET A 79 -5.81 -3.48 -8.83
N SER A 80 -4.60 -2.95 -8.96
CA SER A 80 -3.81 -2.49 -7.81
C SER A 80 -4.49 -1.33 -7.07
N ILE A 81 -5.09 -0.38 -7.77
CA ILE A 81 -5.88 0.71 -7.16
C ILE A 81 -7.09 0.16 -6.40
N MET A 82 -7.83 -0.79 -6.99
CA MET A 82 -9.02 -1.36 -6.35
C MET A 82 -8.69 -2.10 -5.05
N VAL A 83 -7.54 -2.78 -5.01
CA VAL A 83 -7.07 -3.43 -3.79
C VAL A 83 -6.54 -2.40 -2.79
N ALA A 84 -5.72 -1.44 -3.24
CA ALA A 84 -5.17 -0.39 -2.39
C ALA A 84 -6.27 0.48 -1.76
N SER A 85 -7.33 0.78 -2.50
CA SER A 85 -8.48 1.54 -2.00
C SER A 85 -9.32 0.76 -1.01
N SER A 86 -9.15 -0.56 -0.91
CA SER A 86 -9.81 -1.40 0.09
C SER A 86 -8.93 -1.64 1.32
N ALA A 87 -7.62 -1.40 1.21
CA ALA A 87 -6.62 -1.57 2.27
C ALA A 87 -6.45 -0.28 3.10
N GLY A 88 -7.51 0.08 3.83
CA GLY A 88 -7.53 1.21 4.77
C GLY A 88 -7.53 0.72 6.23
N TYR A 89 -6.46 0.08 6.68
CA TYR A 89 -6.38 -0.55 8.00
C TYR A 89 -5.61 0.28 9.04
N ALA A 90 -4.73 1.18 8.63
CA ALA A 90 -3.86 1.96 9.52
C ALA A 90 -4.60 3.09 10.26
N THR A 91 -5.68 3.62 9.70
CA THR A 91 -6.49 4.65 10.35
C THR A 91 -7.93 4.20 10.61
N PRO A 92 -8.47 4.56 11.79
CA PRO A 92 -9.87 4.31 12.10
C PRO A 92 -10.79 5.16 11.21
N THR A 93 -10.37 6.35 10.77
CA THR A 93 -11.16 7.25 9.91
C THR A 93 -11.38 6.73 8.50
N GLY A 94 -10.47 5.92 7.96
CA GLY A 94 -10.58 5.35 6.62
C GLY A 94 -11.78 4.39 6.47
N TYR A 95 -12.23 3.74 7.55
CA TYR A 95 -13.29 2.74 7.48
C TYR A 95 -14.34 2.89 8.58
N GLN A 96 -15.61 3.05 8.18
CA GLN A 96 -16.73 3.26 9.11
C GLN A 96 -16.87 2.15 10.15
N CYS A 97 -16.56 0.89 9.81
CA CYS A 97 -16.59 -0.21 10.77
C CYS A 97 -15.50 -0.09 11.86
N ASN A 98 -14.31 0.41 11.50
CA ASN A 98 -13.23 0.61 12.47
C ASN A 98 -13.63 1.66 13.52
N LEU A 99 -14.31 2.74 13.10
CA LEU A 99 -14.89 3.72 14.04
C LEU A 99 -15.96 3.13 14.95
N MET A 100 -16.84 2.26 14.42
CA MET A 100 -17.91 1.64 15.21
C MET A 100 -17.37 0.71 16.31
N VAL A 101 -16.24 0.04 16.08
CA VAL A 101 -15.64 -0.89 17.06
C VAL A 101 -14.65 -0.17 17.99
N MET A 102 -14.07 0.95 17.57
CA MET A 102 -13.10 1.71 18.36
C MET A 102 -13.63 2.11 19.75
N GLY A 103 -14.86 2.64 19.81
CA GLY A 103 -15.49 3.07 21.06
C GLY A 103 -15.77 1.91 22.03
N PRO A 104 -16.63 0.95 21.67
CA PRO A 104 -16.98 -0.19 22.54
C PRO A 104 -15.80 -1.12 22.84
N GLY A 105 -14.84 -1.24 21.91
CA GLY A 105 -13.65 -2.10 22.06
C GLY A 105 -12.51 -1.48 22.87
N GLY A 106 -12.61 -0.20 23.25
CA GLY A 106 -11.56 0.49 24.02
C GLY A 106 -10.25 0.70 23.25
N TYR A 107 -10.27 0.62 21.91
CA TYR A 107 -9.09 0.76 21.07
C TYR A 107 -8.67 2.23 20.93
N ARG A 108 -7.36 2.47 20.97
CA ARG A 108 -6.77 3.79 20.71
C ARG A 108 -6.37 3.91 19.25
N PHE A 109 -6.26 5.15 18.76
CA PHE A 109 -5.78 5.43 17.39
C PHE A 109 -4.40 4.79 17.11
N SER A 110 -3.53 4.74 18.13
CA SER A 110 -2.22 4.09 18.05
C SER A 110 -2.29 2.58 17.80
N ASP A 111 -3.37 1.91 18.22
CA ASP A 111 -3.52 0.46 18.06
C ASP A 111 -3.81 0.10 16.60
N TYR A 112 -4.59 0.95 15.92
CA TYR A 112 -4.85 0.85 14.48
C TYR A 112 -3.59 1.10 13.66
N LEU A 113 -2.81 2.15 13.97
CA LEU A 113 -1.54 2.38 13.27
C LEU A 113 -0.55 1.22 13.45
N ARG A 114 -0.49 0.64 14.65
CA ARG A 114 0.49 -0.41 14.97
C ARG A 114 0.18 -1.75 14.29
N MET A 115 -1.09 -2.08 14.12
CA MET A 115 -1.54 -3.31 13.44
C MET A 115 -1.77 -3.10 11.94
N GLY A 116 -2.31 -1.94 11.57
CA GLY A 116 -2.72 -1.62 10.20
C GLY A 116 -1.53 -1.37 9.28
N ILE A 117 -0.53 -0.59 9.69
CA ILE A 117 0.64 -0.32 8.82
C ILE A 117 1.34 -1.62 8.36
N PRO A 118 1.65 -2.59 9.24
CA PRO A 118 2.19 -3.88 8.81
C PRO A 118 1.28 -4.63 7.84
N LEU A 119 -0.05 -4.56 8.05
CA LEU A 119 -1.03 -5.23 7.22
C LEU A 119 -1.14 -4.57 5.83
N ASP A 120 -1.15 -3.25 5.77
CA ASP A 120 -1.18 -2.48 4.53
C ASP A 120 0.07 -2.73 3.69
N LEU A 121 1.24 -2.79 4.33
CA LEU A 121 2.50 -3.15 3.67
C LEU A 121 2.48 -4.60 3.15
N LEU A 122 1.91 -5.54 3.90
CA LEU A 122 1.74 -6.91 3.44
C LEU A 122 0.86 -6.97 2.19
N TYR A 123 -0.28 -6.27 2.21
CA TYR A 123 -1.19 -6.16 1.07
C TYR A 123 -0.50 -5.50 -0.13
N MET A 124 0.31 -4.46 0.08
CA MET A 124 1.10 -3.83 -0.96
C MET A 124 2.06 -4.83 -1.62
N ILE A 125 2.85 -5.54 -0.82
CA ILE A 125 3.82 -6.52 -1.35
C ILE A 125 3.09 -7.60 -2.14
N VAL A 126 2.02 -8.17 -1.60
CA VAL A 126 1.24 -9.22 -2.25
C VAL A 126 0.62 -8.72 -3.55
N THR A 127 0.00 -7.53 -3.54
CA THR A 127 -0.70 -6.99 -4.70
C THR A 127 0.26 -6.57 -5.81
N VAL A 128 1.32 -5.85 -5.47
CA VAL A 128 2.34 -5.43 -6.45
C VAL A 128 3.02 -6.65 -7.07
N SER A 129 3.22 -7.73 -6.31
CA SER A 129 3.79 -8.99 -6.81
C SER A 129 2.83 -9.78 -7.71
N LEU A 130 1.55 -9.91 -7.30
CA LEU A 130 0.58 -10.76 -7.99
C LEU A 130 -0.12 -10.06 -9.16
N ALA A 131 -0.37 -8.75 -9.08
CA ALA A 131 -1.13 -8.04 -10.11
C ALA A 131 -0.50 -8.18 -11.50
N PRO A 132 0.84 -8.03 -11.67
CA PRO A 132 1.51 -8.27 -12.96
C PRO A 132 1.52 -9.73 -13.42
N LEU A 133 1.40 -10.69 -12.49
CA LEU A 133 1.39 -12.13 -12.81
C LEU A 133 0.03 -12.58 -13.32
N VAL A 134 -1.05 -12.01 -12.78
CA VAL A 134 -2.42 -12.31 -13.20
C VAL A 134 -2.82 -11.45 -14.40
N TRP A 135 -2.43 -10.17 -14.39
CA TRP A 135 -2.59 -9.24 -15.51
C TRP A 135 -1.20 -8.80 -15.95
N PRO A 136 -0.65 -9.39 -17.03
CA PRO A 136 0.61 -8.91 -17.56
C PRO A 136 0.47 -7.49 -18.11
N PHE A 137 1.54 -6.71 -17.93
CA PHE A 137 1.78 -5.42 -18.57
C PHE A 137 1.75 -5.54 -20.10
#